data_AF-A0A0S9KR69-F1
#
_entry.id   AF-A0A0S9KR69-F1
#
_cell.length_a   1.000
_cell.length_b   1.000
_cell.length_c   1.000
_cell.angle_alpha   90.00
_cell.angle_beta   90.00
_cell.angle_gamma   90.00
#
_symmetry.space_group_name_H-M   'P 1'
#
loop_
_entity.id
_entity.type
_entity.pdbx_description
1 polymer ?
#
loop_
_entity_poly.entity_id
_entity_poly.type
_entity_poly.pdbx_seq_one_letter_code
_entity_poly.pdbx_strand_id
1 'polypeptide(L)'
;MDKQKLLADMKSKLESAGIPYESIQVFGAICCNVHITCLSIDAAEKWSQLLVGVFKGAQVRVADYTWNASKNKGTSMLPTKRRGYLVALAA
;
A
#
# COMPACT_ATOMS: atom_id res chain seq x y z
N MET A 1 10.45 -6.69 -21.34
CA MET A 1 9.47 -7.01 -20.27
C MET A 1 8.78 -5.71 -19.90
N ASP A 2 7.49 -5.60 -20.18
CA ASP A 2 6.74 -4.34 -20.00
C ASP A 2 6.62 -3.98 -18.52
N LYS A 3 7.14 -2.81 -18.15
CA LYS A 3 7.19 -2.32 -16.76
C LYS A 3 5.79 -2.29 -16.11
N GLN A 4 4.76 -1.99 -16.89
CA GLN A 4 3.37 -1.98 -16.42
C GLN A 4 2.87 -3.38 -16.04
N LYS A 5 3.29 -4.41 -16.78
CA LYS A 5 2.93 -5.80 -16.49
C LYS A 5 3.56 -6.27 -15.19
N LEU A 6 4.84 -5.93 -14.96
CA LEU A 6 5.53 -6.25 -13.71
C LEU A 6 4.84 -5.61 -12.49
N LEU A 7 4.49 -4.32 -12.57
CA LEU A 7 3.80 -3.62 -11.48
C LEU A 7 2.40 -4.21 -11.23
N ALA A 8 1.67 -4.58 -12.29
CA ALA A 8 0.36 -5.21 -12.18
C ALA A 8 0.44 -6.60 -11.55
N ASP A 9 1.41 -7.43 -11.96
CA ASP A 9 1.63 -8.76 -11.41
C ASP A 9 2.01 -8.69 -9.92
N MET A 10 2.86 -7.74 -9.54
CA MET A 10 3.23 -7.49 -8.14
C MET A 10 2.03 -7.05 -7.31
N LYS A 11 1.23 -6.11 -7.84
CA LYS A 11 0.01 -5.67 -7.18
C LYS A 11 -0.95 -6.85 -6.97
N SER A 12 -1.20 -7.66 -7.99
CA SER A 12 -2.08 -8.83 -7.91
C SER A 12 -1.59 -9.86 -6.86
N LYS A 13 -0.28 -10.08 -6.76
CA LYS A 13 0.31 -10.95 -5.72
C LYS A 13 0.08 -10.40 -4.32
N LEU A 14 0.23 -9.08 -4.11
CA LEU A 14 -0.05 -8.46 -2.82
C LEU A 14 -1.55 -8.56 -2.49
N GLU A 15 -2.44 -8.26 -3.43
CA GLU A 15 -3.89 -8.39 -3.25
C GLU A 15 -4.30 -9.82 -2.87
N SER A 16 -3.57 -10.83 -3.34
CA SER A 16 -3.80 -12.24 -3.01
C SER A 16 -3.38 -12.64 -1.59
N ALA A 17 -2.72 -11.75 -0.83
CA ALA A 17 -2.26 -12.06 0.53
C ALA A 17 -3.41 -12.14 1.56
N GLY A 18 -4.61 -11.65 1.22
CA GLY A 18 -5.79 -11.71 2.09
C GLY A 18 -5.72 -10.81 3.34
N ILE A 19 -4.70 -9.94 3.45
CA ILE A 19 -4.59 -8.97 4.55
C ILE A 19 -5.50 -7.77 4.23
N PRO A 20 -6.31 -7.26 5.17
CA PRO A 20 -7.15 -6.09 4.93
C PRO A 20 -6.35 -4.87 4.47
N TYR A 21 -6.79 -4.24 3.38
CA TYR A 21 -6.22 -3.00 2.85
C TYR A 21 -7.32 -2.09 2.28
N GLU A 22 -7.07 -0.79 2.29
CA GLU A 22 -7.90 0.22 1.60
C GLU A 22 -7.38 0.53 0.20
N SER A 23 -6.06 0.58 0.06
CA SER A 23 -5.40 0.89 -1.21
C SER A 23 -4.01 0.28 -1.22
N ILE A 24 -3.64 -0.28 -2.38
CA ILE A 24 -2.28 -0.73 -2.69
C ILE A 24 -1.82 0.04 -3.92
N GLN A 25 -0.68 0.70 -3.80
CA GLN A 25 -0.01 1.40 -4.89
C GLN A 25 1.41 0.84 -5.04
N VAL A 26 1.74 0.38 -6.24
CA VAL A 26 3.08 -0.10 -6.60
C VAL A 26 3.62 0.80 -7.69
N PHE A 27 4.76 1.44 -7.48
CA PHE A 27 5.33 2.42 -8.40
C PHE A 27 6.86 2.48 -8.30
N GLY A 28 7.49 3.16 -9.26
CA GLY A 28 8.95 3.17 -9.42
C GLY A 28 9.41 2.12 -10.45
N ALA A 29 10.24 2.55 -11.40
CA ALA A 29 10.62 1.74 -12.56
C ALA A 29 11.87 0.87 -12.34
N ILE A 30 12.61 1.10 -11.26
CA ILE A 30 13.91 0.46 -10.94
C ILE A 30 13.88 -0.01 -9.48
N CYS A 31 13.50 0.89 -8.57
CA CYS A 31 13.22 0.61 -7.17
C CYS A 31 11.71 0.40 -6.99
N CYS A 32 11.30 -0.79 -6.58
CA CYS A 32 9.89 -1.09 -6.38
C CYS A 32 9.43 -0.41 -5.09
N ASN A 33 8.66 0.67 -5.22
CA ASN A 33 8.03 1.33 -4.08
C ASN A 33 6.62 0.79 -3.92
N VAL A 34 6.28 0.38 -2.70
CA VAL A 34 4.96 -0.16 -2.37
C VAL A 34 4.38 0.68 -1.24
N HIS A 35 3.22 1.28 -1.49
CA HIS A 35 2.44 2.01 -0.50
C HIS A 35 1.13 1.27 -0.26
N ILE A 36 0.87 0.90 0.99
CA ILE A 36 -0.34 0.22 1.40
C ILE A 36 -1.00 1.02 2.51
N THR A 37 -2.25 1.44 2.31
CA THR A 37 -3.04 2.08 3.36
C THR A 37 -3.99 1.05 3.96
N CYS A 38 -4.06 1.00 5.28
CA CYS A 38 -4.96 0.11 6.03
C CYS A 38 -5.51 0.83 7.28
N LEU A 39 -6.62 0.34 7.82
CA LEU A 39 -7.32 1.02 8.93
C LEU A 39 -6.83 0.56 10.32
N SER A 40 -6.29 -0.66 10.43
CA SER A 40 -5.86 -1.25 11.70
C SER A 40 -4.34 -1.40 11.76
N ILE A 41 -3.80 -1.27 12.98
CA ILE A 41 -2.37 -1.50 13.24
C ILE A 41 -1.99 -2.97 13.00
N ASP A 42 -2.87 -3.92 13.37
CA ASP A 42 -2.67 -5.35 13.11
C ASP A 42 -2.52 -5.66 11.61
N ALA A 43 -3.32 -5.01 10.75
CA ALA A 43 -3.13 -5.14 9.31
C ALA A 43 -1.80 -4.52 8.86
N ALA A 44 -1.42 -3.36 9.42
CA ALA A 44 -0.16 -2.69 9.10
C ALA A 44 1.07 -3.54 9.47
N GLU A 45 1.04 -4.22 10.62
CA GLU A 45 2.09 -5.13 11.07
C GLU A 45 2.18 -6.37 10.16
N LYS A 46 1.05 -6.99 9.82
CA LYS A 46 1.02 -8.12 8.88
C LYS A 46 1.58 -7.73 7.51
N TRP A 47 1.22 -6.54 7.01
CA TRP A 47 1.78 -6.01 5.78
C TRP A 47 3.28 -5.77 5.89
N SER A 48 3.73 -5.21 7.01
CA SER A 48 5.15 -4.97 7.25
C SER A 48 5.97 -6.27 7.21
N GLN A 49 5.52 -7.30 7.93
CA GLN A 49 6.15 -8.62 7.95
C GLN A 49 6.18 -9.27 6.58
N LEU A 50 5.07 -9.22 5.84
CA LEU A 50 5.00 -9.77 4.48
C LEU A 50 6.00 -9.05 3.56
N LEU A 51 6.04 -7.72 3.59
CA LEU A 51 6.91 -6.92 2.74
C LEU A 51 8.39 -7.16 3.04
N VAL A 52 8.78 -7.26 4.31
CA VAL A 52 10.16 -7.61 4.71
C VAL A 52 10.53 -9.02 4.22
N GLY A 53 9.58 -9.97 4.26
CA GLY A 53 9.79 -11.33 3.78
C GLY A 53 9.98 -11.42 2.26
N VAL A 54 9.19 -10.65 1.51
CA VAL A 54 9.24 -10.62 0.03
C VAL A 54 10.45 -9.83 -0.48
N PHE A 55 10.76 -8.68 0.14
CA PHE A 55 11.82 -7.78 -0.28
C PHE A 55 12.94 -7.77 0.77
N LYS A 56 13.78 -8.80 0.73
CA LYS A 56 14.92 -8.91 1.65
C LYS A 56 15.84 -7.69 1.54
N GLY A 57 16.05 -6.99 2.66
CA GLY A 57 16.91 -5.81 2.73
C GLY A 57 16.21 -4.48 2.43
N ALA A 58 14.94 -4.49 2.04
CA ALA A 58 14.18 -3.27 1.83
C ALA A 58 13.78 -2.61 3.15
N GLN A 59 13.72 -1.28 3.17
CA GLN A 59 13.25 -0.53 4.33
C GLN A 59 11.74 -0.43 4.28
N VAL A 60 11.08 -1.08 5.24
CA VAL A 60 9.64 -0.93 5.47
C VAL A 60 9.40 0.06 6.61
N ARG A 61 8.54 1.04 6.37
CA ARG A 61 8.08 2.02 7.35
C ARG A 61 6.58 1.91 7.54
N VAL A 62 6.14 1.89 8.79
CA VAL A 62 4.73 2.00 9.15
C VAL A 62 4.54 3.32 9.87
N ALA A 63 3.57 4.12 9.43
CA ALA A 63 3.26 5.41 10.05
C ALA A 63 1.75 5.66 10.10
N ASP A 64 1.30 6.40 11.13
CA ASP A 64 -0.03 7.01 11.13
C ASP A 64 -0.21 7.84 9.86
N TYR A 65 -1.31 7.62 9.14
CA TYR A 65 -1.59 8.30 7.88
C TYR A 65 -3.06 8.71 7.80
N THR A 66 -3.29 9.87 7.19
CA THR A 66 -4.62 10.40 6.94
C THR A 66 -4.76 10.68 5.44
N TRP A 67 -5.80 10.12 4.81
CA TRP A 67 -6.08 10.28 3.39
C TRP A 67 -7.55 10.62 3.14
N ASN A 68 -7.84 11.08 1.93
CA ASN A 68 -9.22 11.34 1.52
C ASN A 68 -9.92 10.01 1.23
N ALA A 69 -11.08 9.78 1.86
CA ALA A 69 -11.88 8.60 1.58
C ALA A 69 -12.24 8.53 0.09
N SER A 70 -12.04 7.36 -0.53
CA SER A 70 -12.35 7.12 -1.96
C SER A 70 -13.79 7.47 -2.35
N LYS A 71 -14.73 7.46 -1.38
CA LYS A 71 -16.15 7.85 -1.60
C LYS A 71 -16.36 9.29 -2.07
N ASN A 72 -15.41 10.20 -1.87
CA ASN A 72 -15.56 11.61 -2.27
C ASN A 72 -14.76 11.98 -3.52
N LYS A 73 -14.15 11.00 -4.20
CA LYS A 73 -13.35 11.26 -5.39
C LYS A 73 -14.29 11.58 -6.56
N GLY A 74 -14.42 12.85 -6.92
CA GLY A 74 -15.25 13.32 -8.03
C GLY A 74 -16.63 13.86 -7.64
N THR A 75 -16.90 14.04 -6.34
CA THR A 75 -18.12 14.68 -5.85
C THR A 75 -17.81 16.04 -5.22
N SER A 76 -18.79 16.96 -5.21
CA SER A 76 -18.68 18.27 -4.54
C SER A 76 -18.81 18.18 -3.01
N MET A 77 -18.74 16.98 -2.43
CA MET A 77 -18.82 16.78 -0.98
C MET A 77 -17.44 17.02 -0.35
N LEU A 78 -17.42 17.63 0.84
CA LEU A 78 -16.18 17.83 1.60
C LEU A 78 -15.44 16.48 1.78
N PRO A 79 -14.12 16.42 1.50
CA PRO A 79 -13.39 15.17 1.60
C PRO A 79 -13.39 14.68 3.05
N THR A 80 -14.16 13.62 3.30
CA THR A 80 -14.11 12.89 4.57
C THR A 80 -12.71 12.31 4.69
N LYS A 81 -11.94 12.83 5.66
CA LYS A 81 -10.62 12.31 5.98
C LYS A 81 -10.78 10.96 6.66
N ARG A 82 -10.08 9.95 6.15
CA ARG A 82 -9.88 8.66 6.83
C ARG A 82 -8.52 8.65 7.49
N ARG A 83 -8.47 8.09 8.70
CA ARG A 83 -7.24 7.88 9.46
C ARG A 83 -6.98 6.38 9.56
N GLY A 84 -5.72 6.02 9.47
CA GLY A 84 -5.24 4.65 9.65
C GLY A 84 -3.72 4.65 9.55
N TYR A 85 -3.18 3.65 8.86
CA TYR A 85 -1.74 3.42 8.76
C TYR A 85 -1.33 3.33 7.30
N LEU A 86 -0.19 3.95 6.99
CA LEU A 86 0.53 3.77 5.74
C LEU A 86 1.72 2.86 5.99
N VAL A 87 1.76 1.75 5.28
CA VAL A 87 2.94 0.89 5.16
C VAL A 87 3.62 1.24 3.83
N ALA A 88 4.82 1.79 3.93
CA ALA A 88 5.63 2.19 2.80
C ALA A 88 6.91 1.34 2.74
N LEU A 89 7.19 0.77 1.58
CA LEU A 89 8.42 0.07 1.29
C LEU A 89 9.15 0.79 0.17
N ALA A 90 10.47 0.98 0.37
CA ALA A 90 11.41 1.36 -0.67
C ALA A 90 12.46 0.23 -0.81
N ALA A 91 12.44 -0.46 -1.95
CA ALA A 91 13.36 -1.54 -2.31
C ALA A 91 14.27 -1.13 -3.46
#